data_AF-A0A7C7VL33-F1
#
_entry.id   AF-A0A7C7VL33-F1
#
_cell.length_a   1.000
_cell.length_b   1.000
_cell.length_c   1.000
_cell.angle_alpha   90.00
_cell.angle_beta   90.00
_cell.angle_gamma   90.00
#
_symmetry.space_group_name_H-M   'P 1'
#
loop_
_entity.id
_entity.type
_entity.pdbx_description
1 polymer ?
#
loop_
_entity_poly.entity_id
_entity_poly.type
_entity_poly.pdbx_seq_one_letter_code
_entity_poly.pdbx_strand_id
1 'polypeptide(L)'
;MHANPLIHLRYHLSSGVDHSSDIYCPRKVRGDCRVEEIIAALRISTPFLLAALGELIIERSGVLNLGIEGVMTLGAFSAFITAYFTGNPLLGFLVSCAIGAAIGLLTHILLVDLGTNQHVTGLGITLLLTSLSYFLYRTIFSAPTAQPMVRGGNPATITALAFFLYAIAYLVQRTKIGLILKACGDNAKALDRMGHDPFLVRKVALVLGNLLIGLGGSFLSIAQYNSFLFNIVGGRGWISLALVSMGGWNPLRTLVFGLTFGFLEMLQIRAQIWFNQLLFLYPLFLMIPYVATILLLCLTHRSSRSPRELLRPYKRE
;
A
#
# COMPACT_ATOMS: atom_id res chain seq x y z
N MET A 1 -50.00 33.18 -11.93
CA MET A 1 -49.08 34.00 -11.10
C MET A 1 -47.77 33.25 -10.98
N HIS A 2 -46.79 33.60 -11.81
CA HIS A 2 -45.45 33.04 -11.77
C HIS A 2 -44.63 33.71 -10.66
N ALA A 3 -44.20 32.93 -9.66
CA ALA A 3 -43.18 33.35 -8.70
C ALA A 3 -41.88 32.60 -9.00
N ASN A 4 -40.80 33.38 -9.11
CA ASN A 4 -39.51 33.06 -9.70
C ASN A 4 -38.60 32.30 -8.69
N PRO A 5 -38.01 31.13 -9.04
CA PRO A 5 -37.26 30.30 -8.09
C PRO A 5 -35.82 30.76 -7.81
N LEU A 6 -35.39 31.94 -8.30
CA LEU A 6 -33.99 32.39 -8.24
C LEU A 6 -33.55 33.07 -6.92
N ILE A 7 -34.40 33.13 -5.89
CA ILE A 7 -34.10 33.86 -4.65
C ILE A 7 -33.57 32.95 -3.53
N HIS A 8 -33.84 31.64 -3.55
CA HIS A 8 -33.38 30.73 -2.49
C HIS A 8 -31.93 30.26 -2.63
N LEU A 9 -31.25 30.51 -3.77
CA LEU A 9 -29.86 30.08 -3.98
C LEU A 9 -28.79 31.06 -3.48
N ARG A 10 -29.17 32.21 -2.90
CA ARG A 10 -28.20 33.24 -2.46
C ARG A 10 -27.74 33.15 -1.02
N TYR A 11 -28.32 32.28 -0.18
CA TYR A 11 -27.98 32.22 1.25
C TYR A 11 -27.00 31.12 1.66
N HIS A 12 -26.66 30.17 0.78
CA HIS A 12 -25.74 29.07 1.12
C HIS A 12 -24.26 29.33 0.79
N LEU A 13 -23.90 30.51 0.28
CA LEU A 13 -22.52 30.83 -0.15
C LEU A 13 -21.76 31.79 0.78
N SER A 14 -22.16 31.94 2.05
CA SER A 14 -21.50 32.91 2.96
C SER A 14 -20.88 32.30 4.24
N SER A 15 -20.86 30.99 4.43
CA SER A 15 -20.22 30.42 5.63
C SER A 15 -19.79 28.97 5.44
N GLY A 16 -18.48 28.74 5.44
CA GLY A 16 -17.91 27.41 5.70
C GLY A 16 -17.03 26.88 4.58
N VAL A 17 -15.73 27.14 4.71
CA VAL A 17 -14.58 26.35 4.24
C VAL A 17 -14.96 25.07 3.46
N ASP A 18 -14.97 25.18 2.13
CA ASP A 18 -15.06 24.03 1.22
C ASP A 18 -13.69 23.33 1.17
N HIS A 19 -13.59 22.13 1.74
CA HIS A 19 -12.43 21.23 1.58
C HIS A 19 -12.51 20.35 0.32
N SER A 20 -13.45 20.65 -0.58
CA SER A 20 -13.69 19.90 -1.82
C SER A 20 -13.03 20.52 -3.07
N SER A 21 -12.48 21.74 -2.94
CA SER A 21 -11.90 22.51 -4.06
C SER A 21 -10.41 22.27 -4.34
N ASP A 22 -9.69 21.53 -3.49
CA ASP A 22 -8.21 21.40 -3.60
C ASP A 22 -7.73 20.49 -4.75
N ILE A 23 -8.64 19.87 -5.50
CA ILE A 23 -8.29 19.02 -6.67
C ILE A 23 -8.32 19.83 -7.99
N TYR A 24 -8.93 21.02 -7.98
CA TYR A 24 -9.06 21.89 -9.14
C TYR A 24 -8.01 22.99 -9.08
N CYS A 25 -7.00 22.96 -9.96
CA CYS A 25 -6.17 24.15 -10.19
C CYS A 25 -7.08 25.21 -10.85
N PRO A 26 -7.40 26.34 -10.19
CA PRO A 26 -8.12 27.40 -10.87
C PRO A 26 -7.23 27.94 -11.99
N ARG A 27 -7.84 28.38 -13.09
CA ARG A 27 -7.20 28.81 -14.36
C ARG A 27 -6.21 29.99 -14.25
N LYS A 28 -5.83 30.43 -13.05
CA LYS A 28 -4.94 31.55 -12.79
C LYS A 28 -3.73 31.04 -12.01
N VAL A 29 -2.54 31.23 -12.61
CA VAL A 29 -1.18 30.86 -12.17
C VAL A 29 -0.71 29.47 -12.64
N ARG A 30 -0.17 29.44 -13.87
CA ARG A 30 0.43 28.25 -14.51
C ARG A 30 1.70 27.72 -13.82
N GLY A 31 2.27 28.50 -12.90
CA GLY A 31 3.43 28.11 -12.08
C GLY A 31 3.08 27.16 -10.92
N ASP A 32 1.91 27.34 -10.31
CA ASP A 32 1.52 26.61 -9.09
C ASP A 32 0.95 25.22 -9.38
N CYS A 33 0.31 25.00 -10.56
CA CYS A 33 -0.26 23.68 -10.88
C CYS A 33 0.81 22.57 -10.93
N ARG A 34 2.07 22.87 -11.31
CA ARG A 34 3.13 21.84 -11.39
C ARG A 34 3.53 21.30 -10.02
N VAL A 35 3.53 22.16 -9.00
CA VAL A 35 3.91 21.77 -7.64
C VAL A 35 2.81 20.92 -7.01
N GLU A 36 1.54 21.31 -7.20
CA GLU A 36 0.38 20.53 -6.75
C GLU A 36 0.30 19.16 -7.44
N GLU A 37 0.66 19.08 -8.72
CA GLU A 37 0.75 17.82 -9.44
C GLU A 37 1.79 16.87 -8.83
N ILE A 38 2.97 17.39 -8.50
CA ILE A 38 4.02 16.58 -7.86
C ILE A 38 3.54 16.13 -6.47
N ILE A 39 2.96 17.02 -5.67
CA ILE A 39 2.46 16.66 -4.33
C ILE A 39 1.37 15.59 -4.41
N ALA A 40 0.46 15.68 -5.38
CA ALA A 40 -0.57 14.67 -5.62
C ALA A 40 0.03 13.32 -6.02
N ALA A 41 1.01 13.30 -6.94
CA ALA A 41 1.72 12.08 -7.34
C ALA A 41 2.37 11.40 -6.13
N LEU A 42 3.06 12.18 -5.29
CA LEU A 42 3.72 11.67 -4.08
C LEU A 42 2.73 11.02 -3.09
N ARG A 43 1.57 11.64 -2.90
CA ARG A 43 0.51 11.09 -2.02
C ARG A 43 -0.05 9.79 -2.60
N ILE A 44 -0.32 9.73 -3.91
CA ILE A 44 -0.83 8.52 -4.58
C ILE A 44 0.20 7.39 -4.59
N SER A 45 1.50 7.71 -4.66
CA SER A 45 2.59 6.71 -4.55
C SER A 45 2.70 6.07 -3.17
N THR A 46 2.34 6.77 -2.10
CA THR A 46 2.58 6.35 -0.71
C THR A 46 2.13 4.93 -0.35
N PRO A 47 0.90 4.47 -0.67
CA PRO A 47 0.49 3.09 -0.38
C PRO A 47 1.35 2.05 -1.10
N PHE A 48 1.77 2.31 -2.35
CA PHE A 48 2.70 1.45 -3.07
C PHE A 48 4.07 1.42 -2.41
N LEU A 49 4.57 2.58 -1.99
CA LEU A 49 5.88 2.69 -1.34
C LEU A 49 5.92 1.86 -0.06
N LEU A 50 4.94 2.01 0.83
CA LEU A 50 4.87 1.30 2.10
C LEU A 50 4.70 -0.21 1.91
N ALA A 51 3.78 -0.62 1.04
CA ALA A 51 3.54 -2.03 0.75
C ALA A 51 4.75 -2.69 0.08
N ALA A 52 5.34 -2.06 -0.93
CA ALA A 52 6.52 -2.58 -1.62
C ALA A 52 7.76 -2.62 -0.71
N LEU A 53 7.92 -1.67 0.23
CA LEU A 53 9.02 -1.71 1.18
C LEU A 53 8.86 -2.87 2.17
N GLY A 54 7.64 -3.10 2.66
CA GLY A 54 7.35 -4.24 3.52
C GLY A 54 7.62 -5.56 2.83
N GLU A 55 7.15 -5.70 1.58
CA GLU A 55 7.37 -6.89 0.77
C GLU A 55 8.84 -7.08 0.40
N LEU A 56 9.57 -5.99 0.13
CA LEU A 56 10.99 -6.03 -0.12
C LEU A 56 11.77 -6.68 1.03
N ILE A 57 11.43 -6.33 2.28
CA ILE A 57 12.07 -6.91 3.47
C ILE A 57 11.74 -8.41 3.58
N ILE A 58 10.49 -8.79 3.31
CA ILE A 58 10.02 -10.16 3.37
C ILE A 58 10.71 -11.03 2.31
N GLU A 59 10.68 -10.61 1.05
CA GLU A 59 11.30 -11.36 -0.05
C GLU A 59 12.82 -11.44 0.09
N ARG A 60 13.47 -10.39 0.62
CA ARG A 60 14.91 -10.41 0.91
C ARG A 60 15.29 -11.49 1.93
N SER A 61 14.38 -11.93 2.80
CA SER A 61 14.58 -13.05 3.73
C SER A 61 14.38 -14.45 3.10
N GLY A 62 13.95 -14.52 1.83
CA GLY A 62 13.64 -15.77 1.13
C GLY A 62 12.21 -16.28 1.33
N VAL A 63 11.28 -15.44 1.78
CA VAL A 63 9.86 -15.76 1.90
C VAL A 63 9.06 -14.84 0.99
N LEU A 64 8.11 -15.37 0.23
CA LEU A 64 7.18 -14.59 -0.57
C LEU A 64 5.86 -14.43 0.18
N ASN A 65 5.31 -13.22 0.24
CA ASN A 65 4.03 -12.96 0.91
C ASN A 65 2.94 -12.49 -0.07
N LEU A 66 2.28 -13.47 -0.70
CA LEU A 66 1.09 -13.24 -1.54
C LEU A 66 -0.18 -12.89 -0.70
N GLY A 67 -0.05 -12.77 0.62
CA GLY A 67 -1.07 -12.27 1.54
C GLY A 67 -1.21 -10.74 1.57
N ILE A 68 -0.33 -10.03 0.85
CA ILE A 68 -0.19 -8.56 0.89
C ILE A 68 -1.50 -7.80 0.68
N GLU A 69 -2.34 -8.22 -0.26
CA GLU A 69 -3.62 -7.54 -0.57
C GLU A 69 -4.61 -7.65 0.60
N GLY A 70 -4.67 -8.82 1.23
CA GLY A 70 -5.51 -9.05 2.41
C GLY A 70 -5.01 -8.28 3.62
N VAL A 71 -3.70 -8.24 3.85
CA VAL A 71 -3.08 -7.47 4.95
C VAL A 71 -3.35 -5.98 4.78
N MET A 72 -3.21 -5.43 3.56
CA MET A 72 -3.58 -4.04 3.28
C MET A 72 -5.07 -3.79 3.54
N THR A 73 -5.95 -4.71 3.12
CA THR A 73 -7.40 -4.54 3.28
C THR A 73 -7.80 -4.56 4.76
N LEU A 74 -7.28 -5.50 5.53
CA LEU A 74 -7.52 -5.58 6.98
C LEU A 74 -6.87 -4.42 7.72
N GLY A 75 -5.68 -3.98 7.29
CA GLY A 75 -5.02 -2.78 7.78
C GLY A 75 -5.86 -1.52 7.56
N ALA A 76 -6.46 -1.38 6.37
CA ALA A 76 -7.36 -0.28 6.04
C ALA A 76 -8.63 -0.29 6.89
N PHE A 77 -9.26 -1.46 7.04
CA PHE A 77 -10.48 -1.63 7.83
C PHE A 77 -10.23 -1.36 9.32
N SER A 78 -9.18 -1.96 9.89
CA SER A 78 -8.84 -1.81 11.31
C SER A 78 -8.49 -0.37 11.67
N ALA A 79 -7.75 0.32 10.81
CA ALA A 79 -7.47 1.73 11.02
C ALA A 79 -8.78 2.53 11.02
N PHE A 80 -9.60 2.35 10.00
CA PHE A 80 -10.88 3.06 9.85
C PHE A 80 -11.79 2.84 11.06
N ILE A 81 -11.99 1.59 11.49
CA ILE A 81 -12.91 1.30 12.60
C ILE A 81 -12.41 1.92 13.91
N THR A 82 -11.10 1.88 14.13
CA THR A 82 -10.47 2.51 15.29
C THR A 82 -10.63 4.04 15.24
N ALA A 83 -10.34 4.67 14.11
CA ALA A 83 -10.50 6.11 13.96
C ALA A 83 -11.97 6.56 14.04
N TYR A 84 -12.90 5.71 13.58
CA TYR A 84 -14.33 5.96 13.64
C TYR A 84 -14.84 6.03 15.08
N PHE A 85 -14.45 5.07 15.93
CA PHE A 85 -14.90 5.07 17.33
C PHE A 85 -14.11 6.00 18.25
N THR A 86 -12.82 6.20 17.99
CA THR A 86 -11.96 7.02 18.88
C THR A 86 -11.86 8.47 18.44
N GLY A 87 -12.18 8.79 17.19
CA GLY A 87 -11.92 10.10 16.58
C GLY A 87 -10.43 10.41 16.36
N ASN A 88 -9.52 9.46 16.64
CA ASN A 88 -8.08 9.68 16.58
C ASN A 88 -7.41 8.89 15.43
N PRO A 89 -6.95 9.57 14.36
CA PRO A 89 -6.34 8.90 13.21
C PRO A 89 -4.98 8.25 13.55
N LEU A 90 -4.21 8.81 14.49
CA LEU A 90 -2.92 8.25 14.89
C LEU A 90 -3.09 6.88 15.55
N LEU A 91 -4.10 6.75 16.40
CA LEU A 91 -4.43 5.47 17.03
C LEU A 91 -4.85 4.43 15.97
N GLY A 92 -5.59 4.86 14.94
CA GLY A 92 -5.90 4.03 13.77
C GLY A 92 -4.66 3.49 13.05
N PHE A 93 -3.65 4.34 12.79
CA PHE A 93 -2.39 3.89 12.20
C PHE A 93 -1.65 2.89 13.07
N LEU A 94 -1.58 3.13 14.39
CA LEU A 94 -0.88 2.23 15.33
C LEU A 94 -1.57 0.86 15.44
N VAL A 95 -2.91 0.84 15.52
CA VAL A 95 -3.67 -0.41 15.54
C VAL A 95 -3.50 -1.19 14.24
N SER A 96 -3.50 -0.50 13.10
CA SER A 96 -3.22 -1.13 11.80
C SER A 96 -1.83 -1.76 11.74
N CYS A 97 -0.82 -1.07 12.26
CA CYS A 97 0.54 -1.60 12.38
C CYS A 97 0.60 -2.85 13.26
N ALA A 98 -0.10 -2.84 14.40
CA ALA A 98 -0.16 -3.97 15.32
C ALA A 98 -0.86 -5.19 14.69
N ILE A 99 -1.95 -4.97 13.95
CA ILE A 99 -2.65 -6.03 13.22
C ILE A 99 -1.79 -6.58 12.09
N GLY A 100 -1.12 -5.71 11.32
CA GLY A 100 -0.14 -6.12 10.31
C GLY A 100 0.97 -6.99 10.92
N ALA A 101 1.56 -6.58 12.05
CA ALA A 101 2.55 -7.37 12.77
C ALA A 101 2.00 -8.74 13.25
N ALA A 102 0.76 -8.79 13.74
CA ALA A 102 0.12 -10.03 14.16
C ALA A 102 -0.12 -10.99 12.99
N ILE A 103 -0.54 -10.48 11.83
CA ILE A 103 -0.64 -11.28 10.59
C ILE A 103 0.76 -11.70 10.11
N GLY A 104 1.78 -10.87 10.29
CA GLY A 104 3.18 -11.23 10.05
C GLY A 104 3.65 -12.42 10.90
N LEU A 105 3.20 -12.50 12.16
CA LEU A 105 3.49 -13.65 13.02
C LEU A 105 2.71 -14.90 12.57
N LEU A 106 1.43 -14.75 12.21
CA LEU A 106 0.62 -15.85 11.67
C LEU A 106 1.23 -16.41 10.38
N THR A 107 1.59 -15.55 9.43
CA THR A 107 2.25 -15.94 8.18
C THR A 107 3.60 -16.61 8.44
N HIS A 108 4.37 -16.16 9.44
CA HIS A 108 5.60 -16.83 9.84
C HIS A 108 5.35 -18.28 10.31
N ILE A 109 4.38 -18.49 11.18
CA ILE A 109 4.03 -19.84 11.67
C ILE A 109 3.65 -20.73 10.49
N LEU A 110 2.82 -20.25 9.57
CA LEU A 110 2.35 -21.05 8.45
C LEU A 110 3.44 -21.32 7.40
N LEU A 111 4.22 -20.32 7.03
CA LEU A 111 5.16 -20.41 5.90
C LEU A 111 6.54 -20.91 6.31
N VAL A 112 6.97 -20.61 7.54
CA VAL A 112 8.32 -20.91 8.02
C VAL A 112 8.31 -22.09 8.98
N ASP A 113 7.49 -22.05 10.04
CA ASP A 113 7.48 -23.12 11.05
C ASP A 113 6.83 -24.41 10.49
N LEU A 114 5.67 -24.27 9.85
CA LEU A 114 4.97 -25.40 9.21
C LEU A 114 5.47 -25.71 7.80
N GLY A 115 6.24 -24.80 7.18
CA GLY A 115 6.82 -24.98 5.85
C GLY A 115 5.78 -25.18 4.73
N THR A 116 4.59 -24.57 4.84
CA THR A 116 3.53 -24.69 3.84
C THR A 116 3.89 -24.02 2.52
N ASN A 117 3.15 -24.33 1.45
CA ASN A 117 3.37 -23.72 0.14
C ASN A 117 3.01 -22.22 0.17
N GLN A 118 4.01 -21.37 -0.05
CA GLN A 118 3.88 -19.90 0.00
C GLN A 118 2.84 -19.35 -0.99
N HIS A 119 2.65 -20.00 -2.15
CA HIS A 119 1.62 -19.60 -3.11
C HIS A 119 0.21 -19.83 -2.59
N VAL A 120 -0.08 -21.06 -2.18
CA VAL A 120 -1.44 -21.46 -1.76
C VAL A 120 -1.81 -20.77 -0.46
N THR A 121 -0.90 -20.79 0.53
CA THR A 121 -1.14 -20.16 1.83
C THR A 121 -1.29 -18.64 1.70
N GLY A 122 -0.44 -17.98 0.90
CA GLY A 122 -0.54 -16.53 0.70
C GLY A 122 -1.85 -16.11 0.04
N LEU A 123 -2.30 -16.83 -0.99
CA LEU A 123 -3.61 -16.59 -1.62
C LEU A 123 -4.77 -16.84 -0.64
N GLY A 124 -4.69 -17.91 0.16
CA GLY A 124 -5.67 -18.19 1.21
C GLY A 124 -5.78 -17.07 2.25
N ILE A 125 -4.64 -16.52 2.67
CA ILE A 125 -4.58 -15.37 3.60
C ILE A 125 -5.20 -14.13 2.95
N THR A 126 -4.88 -13.82 1.70
CA THR A 126 -5.50 -12.68 1.00
C THR A 126 -7.02 -12.80 0.98
N LEU A 127 -7.56 -13.97 0.62
CA LEU A 127 -9.00 -14.19 0.57
C LEU A 127 -9.64 -14.09 1.96
N LEU A 128 -9.03 -14.71 2.98
CA LEU A 128 -9.51 -14.70 4.35
C LEU A 128 -9.60 -13.26 4.89
N LEU A 129 -8.51 -12.51 4.81
CA LEU A 129 -8.44 -11.18 5.44
C LEU A 129 -9.30 -10.15 4.70
N THR A 130 -9.36 -10.23 3.37
CA THR A 130 -10.26 -9.40 2.55
C THR A 130 -11.72 -9.66 2.92
N SER A 131 -12.12 -10.94 2.96
CA SER A 131 -13.49 -11.35 3.29
C SER A 131 -13.86 -11.00 4.72
N LEU A 132 -12.94 -11.19 5.68
CA LEU A 132 -13.14 -10.84 7.08
C LEU A 132 -13.38 -9.34 7.26
N SER A 133 -12.58 -8.50 6.59
CA SER A 133 -12.73 -7.04 6.64
C SER A 133 -14.10 -6.59 6.12
N TYR A 134 -14.53 -7.16 4.99
CA TYR A 134 -15.82 -6.86 4.38
C TYR A 134 -17.00 -7.37 5.20
N PHE A 135 -16.88 -8.57 5.75
CA PHE A 135 -17.88 -9.14 6.65
C PHE A 135 -18.05 -8.27 7.90
N LEU A 136 -16.96 -7.93 8.59
CA LEU A 136 -17.00 -7.10 9.79
C LEU A 136 -17.58 -5.71 9.50
N TYR A 137 -17.20 -5.08 8.38
CA TYR A 137 -17.77 -3.81 7.98
C TYR A 137 -19.28 -3.87 7.79
N ARG A 138 -19.79 -4.90 7.09
CA ARG A 138 -21.23 -5.08 6.86
C ARG A 138 -22.01 -5.36 8.14
N THR A 139 -21.41 -6.12 9.06
CA THR A 139 -22.03 -6.44 10.36
C THR A 139 -22.15 -5.20 11.24
N ILE A 140 -21.17 -4.29 11.20
CA ILE A 140 -21.17 -3.08 12.06
C ILE A 140 -22.07 -1.98 11.48
N PHE A 141 -22.04 -1.74 10.16
CA PHE A 141 -22.68 -0.57 9.54
C PHE A 141 -23.98 -0.86 8.78
N SER A 142 -24.42 -2.12 8.71
CA SER A 142 -25.72 -2.58 8.17
C SER A 142 -26.33 -1.69 7.07
N ALA A 143 -25.66 -1.60 5.91
CA ALA A 143 -26.06 -0.81 4.74
C ALA A 143 -26.34 0.68 5.07
N PRO A 144 -25.29 1.47 5.34
CA PRO A 144 -25.46 2.84 5.78
C PRO A 144 -25.99 3.73 4.64
N THR A 145 -26.95 4.60 4.95
CA THR A 145 -27.57 5.52 3.98
C THR A 145 -26.60 6.59 3.46
N ALA A 146 -25.57 6.89 4.27
CA ALA A 146 -24.44 7.75 3.91
C ALA A 146 -23.14 7.04 4.29
N GLN A 147 -22.08 7.24 3.50
CA GLN A 147 -20.78 6.63 3.79
C GLN A 147 -20.23 7.16 5.11
N PRO A 148 -19.90 6.30 6.10
CA PRO A 148 -19.33 6.78 7.33
C PRO A 148 -17.94 7.34 7.06
N MET A 149 -17.72 8.57 7.50
CA MET A 149 -16.45 9.30 7.32
C MET A 149 -15.72 9.40 8.66
N VAL A 150 -14.39 9.43 8.60
CA VAL A 150 -13.53 9.65 9.76
C VAL A 150 -12.77 10.96 9.63
N ARG A 151 -12.32 11.50 10.76
CA ARG A 151 -11.35 12.60 10.74
C ARG A 151 -10.04 12.09 10.13
N GLY A 152 -9.71 12.63 8.96
CA GLY A 152 -8.55 12.22 8.20
C GLY A 152 -7.23 12.43 8.94
N GLY A 153 -6.32 11.49 8.75
CA GLY A 153 -4.92 11.65 9.13
C GLY A 153 -4.21 12.55 8.12
N ASN A 154 -3.13 13.23 8.53
CA ASN A 154 -2.40 14.07 7.59
C ASN A 154 -1.64 13.18 6.56
N PRO A 155 -1.98 13.21 5.26
CA PRO A 155 -1.32 12.36 4.28
C PRO A 155 0.16 12.73 4.10
N ALA A 156 0.53 13.99 4.31
CA ALA A 156 1.91 14.44 4.15
C ALA A 156 2.84 13.82 5.19
N THR A 157 2.38 13.60 6.43
CA THR A 157 3.21 13.01 7.49
C THR A 157 3.53 11.54 7.19
N ILE A 158 2.54 10.78 6.70
CA ILE A 158 2.76 9.38 6.33
C ILE A 158 3.59 9.25 5.05
N THR A 159 3.40 10.16 4.09
CA THR A 159 4.24 10.24 2.89
C THR A 159 5.70 10.50 3.26
N ALA A 160 5.95 11.49 4.12
CA ALA A 160 7.30 11.81 4.61
C ALA A 160 7.91 10.63 5.39
N LEU A 161 7.12 9.95 6.21
CA LEU A 161 7.52 8.73 6.90
C LEU A 161 7.92 7.62 5.91
N ALA A 162 7.17 7.42 4.83
CA ALA A 162 7.52 6.43 3.81
C ALA A 162 8.89 6.72 3.19
N PHE A 163 9.16 7.97 2.79
CA PHE A 163 10.49 8.36 2.29
C PHE A 163 11.60 8.16 3.31
N PHE A 164 11.34 8.51 4.57
CA PHE A 164 12.29 8.29 5.66
C PHE A 164 12.59 6.80 5.86
N LEU A 165 11.58 5.93 5.80
CA LEU A 165 11.74 4.48 5.89
C LEU A 165 12.54 3.91 4.71
N TYR A 166 12.36 4.44 3.49
CA TYR A 166 13.21 4.07 2.35
C TYR A 166 14.67 4.49 2.54
N ALA A 167 14.91 5.68 3.10
CA ALA A 167 16.26 6.13 3.44
C ALA A 167 16.90 5.19 4.49
N ILE A 168 16.16 4.82 5.53
CA ILE A 168 16.61 3.83 6.52
C ILE A 168 16.89 2.49 5.86
N ALA A 169 15.99 1.97 5.04
CA ALA A 169 16.18 0.69 4.36
C ALA A 169 17.41 0.69 3.46
N TYR A 170 17.69 1.81 2.79
CA TYR A 170 18.90 2.00 2.00
C TYR A 170 20.19 2.02 2.83
N LEU A 171 20.14 2.55 4.05
CA LEU A 171 21.27 2.48 4.99
C LEU A 171 21.43 1.06 5.56
N VAL A 172 20.32 0.44 6.01
CA VAL A 172 20.31 -0.89 6.63
C VAL A 172 20.85 -1.96 5.69
N GLN A 173 20.54 -1.90 4.38
CA GLN A 173 21.10 -2.86 3.41
C GLN A 173 22.65 -2.85 3.33
N ARG A 174 23.30 -1.79 3.80
CA ARG A 174 24.77 -1.67 3.86
C ARG A 174 25.36 -2.05 5.22
N THR A 175 24.51 -2.35 6.20
CA THR A 175 24.92 -2.75 7.56
C THR A 175 24.92 -4.27 7.74
N LYS A 176 25.45 -4.74 8.87
CA LYS A 176 25.45 -6.17 9.25
C LYS A 176 24.05 -6.78 9.19
N ILE A 177 23.03 -6.06 9.66
CA ILE A 177 21.64 -6.54 9.67
C ILE A 177 21.14 -6.80 8.24
N GLY A 178 21.42 -5.86 7.31
CA GLY A 178 21.04 -6.02 5.91
C GLY A 178 21.79 -7.16 5.20
N LEU A 179 23.07 -7.36 5.53
CA LEU A 179 23.85 -8.47 5.01
C LEU A 179 23.35 -9.82 5.55
N ILE A 180 22.96 -9.91 6.82
CA ILE A 180 22.34 -11.11 7.42
C ILE A 180 21.01 -11.42 6.75
N LEU A 181 20.16 -10.41 6.55
CA LEU A 181 18.87 -10.56 5.87
C LEU A 181 19.09 -11.11 4.44
N LYS A 182 20.01 -10.50 3.69
CA LYS A 182 20.36 -10.94 2.33
C LYS A 182 20.94 -12.35 2.32
N ALA A 183 21.83 -12.68 3.24
CA ALA A 183 22.40 -14.02 3.37
C ALA A 183 21.32 -15.07 3.69
N CYS A 184 20.31 -14.72 4.48
CA CYS A 184 19.16 -15.60 4.76
C CYS A 184 18.38 -15.95 3.49
N GLY A 185 18.13 -14.95 2.61
CA GLY A 185 17.47 -15.17 1.33
C GLY A 185 18.33 -15.82 0.25
N ASP A 186 19.66 -15.67 0.33
CA ASP A 186 20.60 -16.26 -0.64
C ASP A 186 20.98 -17.72 -0.28
N ASN A 187 21.23 -18.02 1.00
CA ASN A 187 21.53 -19.36 1.50
C ASN A 187 21.31 -19.44 3.03
N ALA A 188 20.10 -19.83 3.44
CA ALA A 188 19.73 -19.97 4.85
C ALA A 188 20.57 -21.03 5.60
N LYS A 189 20.97 -22.12 4.93
CA LYS A 189 21.82 -23.16 5.53
C LYS A 189 23.22 -22.65 5.87
N ALA A 190 23.80 -21.82 5.01
CA ALA A 190 25.10 -21.20 5.28
C ALA A 190 25.02 -20.22 6.45
N LEU A 191 23.92 -19.48 6.58
CA LEU A 191 23.70 -18.53 7.67
C LEU A 191 23.61 -19.25 9.03
N ASP A 192 22.90 -20.38 9.10
CA ASP A 192 22.78 -21.19 10.32
C ASP A 192 24.15 -21.73 10.78
N ARG A 193 24.99 -22.16 9.81
CA ARG A 193 26.37 -22.59 10.09
C ARG A 193 27.29 -21.46 10.59
N MET A 194 26.94 -20.21 10.29
CA MET A 194 27.64 -19.03 10.82
C MET A 194 27.12 -18.60 12.20
N GLY A 195 26.15 -19.31 12.78
CA GLY A 195 25.61 -19.07 14.12
C GLY A 195 24.43 -18.11 14.18
N HIS A 196 23.81 -17.76 13.04
CA HIS A 196 22.63 -16.91 12.97
C HIS A 196 21.38 -17.73 12.63
N ASP A 197 20.34 -17.64 13.45
CA ASP A 197 19.10 -18.40 13.26
C ASP A 197 18.24 -17.89 12.09
N PRO A 198 18.06 -18.66 11.01
CA PRO A 198 17.25 -18.22 9.86
C PRO A 198 15.76 -18.06 10.19
N PHE A 199 15.25 -18.84 11.16
CA PHE A 199 13.85 -18.76 11.59
C PHE A 199 13.56 -17.37 12.18
N LEU A 200 14.39 -16.91 13.10
CA LEU A 200 14.26 -15.57 13.69
C LEU A 200 14.37 -14.45 12.65
N VAL A 201 15.31 -14.56 11.70
CA VAL A 201 15.48 -13.55 10.64
C VAL A 201 14.22 -13.45 9.77
N ARG A 202 13.65 -14.59 9.35
CA ARG A 202 12.40 -14.64 8.58
C ARG A 202 11.20 -14.17 9.40
N LYS A 203 11.15 -14.47 10.71
CA LYS A 203 10.11 -13.99 11.64
C LYS A 203 10.09 -12.47 11.71
N VAL A 204 11.24 -11.87 11.97
CA VAL A 204 11.39 -10.41 12.08
C VAL A 204 11.05 -9.76 10.73
N ALA A 205 11.49 -10.33 9.61
CA ALA A 205 11.16 -9.83 8.28
C ALA A 205 9.65 -9.85 8.00
N LEU A 206 8.96 -10.95 8.30
CA LEU A 206 7.50 -11.07 8.12
C LEU A 206 6.71 -10.14 9.02
N VAL A 207 7.10 -9.99 10.29
CA VAL A 207 6.44 -9.09 11.24
C VAL A 207 6.62 -7.63 10.83
N LEU A 208 7.86 -7.19 10.58
CA LEU A 208 8.14 -5.80 10.18
C LEU A 208 7.58 -5.50 8.79
N GLY A 209 7.66 -6.43 7.86
CA GLY A 209 7.13 -6.26 6.51
C GLY A 209 5.61 -6.12 6.51
N ASN A 210 4.89 -6.99 7.21
CA ASN A 210 3.43 -6.91 7.29
C ASN A 210 2.95 -5.69 8.11
N LEU A 211 3.74 -5.22 9.08
CA LEU A 211 3.48 -3.94 9.75
C LEU A 211 3.45 -2.78 8.72
N LEU A 212 4.46 -2.70 7.84
CA LEU A 212 4.53 -1.67 6.80
C LEU A 212 3.43 -1.82 5.74
N ILE A 213 3.10 -3.06 5.37
CA ILE A 213 1.99 -3.36 4.46
C ILE A 213 0.66 -2.89 5.07
N GLY A 214 0.42 -3.19 6.35
CA GLY A 214 -0.77 -2.70 7.08
C GLY A 214 -0.83 -1.17 7.13
N LEU A 215 0.31 -0.51 7.38
CA LEU A 215 0.43 0.95 7.33
C LEU A 215 0.08 1.51 5.92
N GLY A 216 0.50 0.82 4.85
CA GLY A 216 0.11 1.17 3.48
C GLY A 216 -1.40 1.05 3.23
N GLY A 217 -2.05 0.05 3.81
CA GLY A 217 -3.50 -0.11 3.77
C GLY A 217 -4.25 0.99 4.54
N SER A 218 -3.85 1.28 5.77
CA SER A 218 -4.46 2.34 6.60
C SER A 218 -4.34 3.73 6.01
N PHE A 219 -3.26 4.02 5.25
CA PHE A 219 -3.15 5.26 4.49
C PHE A 219 -4.32 5.46 3.54
N LEU A 220 -4.76 4.40 2.84
CA LEU A 220 -5.88 4.49 1.91
C LEU A 220 -7.17 4.92 2.63
N SER A 221 -7.52 4.27 3.75
CA SER A 221 -8.80 4.53 4.42
C SER A 221 -8.83 5.83 5.23
N ILE A 222 -7.77 6.16 5.98
CA ILE A 222 -7.77 7.32 6.89
C ILE A 222 -7.11 8.56 6.29
N ALA A 223 -6.08 8.42 5.45
CA ALA A 223 -5.35 9.60 4.94
C ALA A 223 -5.80 10.03 3.54
N GLN A 224 -6.24 9.08 2.71
CA GLN A 224 -6.61 9.35 1.32
C GLN A 224 -8.13 9.50 1.13
N TYR A 225 -8.92 8.51 1.56
CA TYR A 225 -10.37 8.48 1.31
C TYR A 225 -11.23 8.93 2.50
N ASN A 226 -10.66 9.01 3.71
CA ASN A 226 -11.39 9.30 4.96
C ASN A 226 -12.59 8.36 5.21
N SER A 227 -12.60 7.18 4.61
CA SER A 227 -13.64 6.16 4.72
C SER A 227 -13.10 4.80 4.30
N PHE A 228 -13.79 3.72 4.67
CA PHE A 228 -13.48 2.38 4.20
C PHE A 228 -14.40 2.00 3.03
N LEU A 229 -13.78 1.73 1.88
CA LEU A 229 -14.47 1.33 0.66
C LEU A 229 -14.23 -0.16 0.38
N PHE A 230 -15.22 -0.84 -0.18
CA PHE A 230 -14.99 -2.16 -0.75
C PHE A 230 -14.00 -2.03 -1.91
N ASN A 231 -13.05 -2.96 -1.96
CA ASN A 231 -11.98 -2.96 -2.94
C ASN A 231 -11.09 -1.69 -2.89
N ILE A 232 -10.92 -1.09 -1.70
CA ILE A 232 -10.08 0.10 -1.51
C ILE A 232 -8.62 -0.12 -1.95
N VAL A 233 -8.09 -1.32 -1.73
CA VAL A 233 -6.72 -1.69 -2.13
C VAL A 233 -6.59 -1.79 -3.64
N GLY A 234 -7.58 -2.40 -4.32
CA GLY A 234 -7.70 -2.38 -5.78
C GLY A 234 -6.47 -2.87 -6.54
N GLY A 235 -5.87 -3.99 -6.12
CA GLY A 235 -4.70 -4.57 -6.79
C GLY A 235 -3.36 -3.91 -6.49
N ARG A 236 -3.31 -2.87 -5.65
CA ARG A 236 -2.05 -2.18 -5.28
C ARG A 236 -1.07 -3.10 -4.53
N GLY A 237 -1.57 -4.13 -3.85
CA GLY A 237 -0.74 -5.17 -3.23
C GLY A 237 0.02 -5.98 -4.30
N TRP A 238 -0.69 -6.47 -5.32
CA TRP A 238 -0.07 -7.19 -6.45
C TRP A 238 0.92 -6.32 -7.24
N ILE A 239 0.59 -5.05 -7.45
CA ILE A 239 1.53 -4.10 -8.09
C ILE A 239 2.78 -3.96 -7.23
N SER A 240 2.64 -3.89 -5.91
CA SER A 240 3.79 -3.76 -4.99
C SER A 240 4.75 -4.96 -5.05
N LEU A 241 4.23 -6.18 -5.18
CA LEU A 241 5.05 -7.38 -5.46
C LEU A 241 5.84 -7.22 -6.76
N ALA A 242 5.18 -6.76 -7.84
CA ALA A 242 5.86 -6.52 -9.11
C ALA A 242 6.96 -5.45 -9.00
N LEU A 243 6.71 -4.37 -8.24
CA LEU A 243 7.68 -3.29 -7.99
C LEU A 243 8.96 -3.79 -7.31
N VAL A 244 8.84 -4.73 -6.36
CA VAL A 244 10.01 -5.32 -5.68
C VAL A 244 10.85 -6.13 -6.67
N SER A 245 10.21 -6.96 -7.47
CA SER A 245 10.86 -7.77 -8.52
C SER A 245 11.57 -6.88 -9.55
N MET A 246 10.88 -5.85 -10.06
CA MET A 246 11.44 -4.87 -11.01
C MET A 246 12.58 -4.05 -10.41
N GLY A 247 12.47 -3.73 -9.11
CA GLY A 247 13.52 -3.07 -8.34
C GLY A 247 14.76 -3.95 -8.14
N GLY A 248 14.71 -5.24 -8.51
CA GLY A 248 15.78 -6.20 -8.26
C GLY A 248 16.11 -6.29 -6.77
N TRP A 249 15.07 -6.20 -5.93
CA TRP A 249 15.15 -6.15 -4.48
C TRP A 249 16.05 -5.03 -3.91
N ASN A 250 16.28 -3.93 -4.64
CA ASN A 250 17.04 -2.78 -4.12
C ASN A 250 16.07 -1.68 -3.68
N PRO A 251 16.14 -1.17 -2.43
CA PRO A 251 15.21 -0.16 -1.92
C PRO A 251 15.11 1.08 -2.81
N LEU A 252 16.24 1.62 -3.29
CA LEU A 252 16.22 2.82 -4.15
C LEU A 252 15.56 2.56 -5.50
N ARG A 253 15.75 1.38 -6.09
CA ARG A 253 15.11 1.05 -7.38
C ARG A 253 13.61 0.84 -7.17
N THR A 254 13.23 0.13 -6.11
CA THR A 254 11.82 -0.05 -5.73
C THR A 254 11.13 1.29 -5.46
N LEU A 255 11.82 2.25 -4.81
CA LEU A 255 11.33 3.61 -4.61
C LEU A 255 11.03 4.30 -5.95
N VAL A 256 11.99 4.31 -6.88
CA VAL A 256 11.83 4.95 -8.20
C VAL A 256 10.66 4.34 -8.98
N PHE A 257 10.53 3.01 -8.98
CA PHE A 257 9.40 2.36 -9.64
C PHE A 257 8.07 2.66 -8.94
N GLY A 258 8.02 2.66 -7.61
CA GLY A 258 6.80 3.03 -6.86
C GLY A 258 6.37 4.49 -7.09
N LEU A 259 7.32 5.41 -7.19
CA LEU A 259 7.05 6.80 -7.59
C LEU A 259 6.51 6.89 -9.00
N THR A 260 7.11 6.15 -9.94
CA THR A 260 6.63 6.06 -11.32
C THR A 260 5.19 5.55 -11.37
N PHE A 261 4.85 4.55 -10.54
CA PHE A 261 3.50 4.00 -10.47
C PHE A 261 2.46 4.96 -9.94
N GLY A 262 2.75 5.67 -8.84
CA GLY A 262 1.82 6.69 -8.36
C GLY A 262 1.68 7.87 -9.33
N PHE A 263 2.73 8.23 -10.07
CA PHE A 263 2.63 9.20 -11.15
C PHE A 263 1.75 8.70 -12.30
N LEU A 264 1.85 7.44 -12.71
CA LEU A 264 0.99 6.84 -13.73
C LEU A 264 -0.48 6.77 -13.29
N GLU A 265 -0.74 6.42 -12.03
CA GLU A 265 -2.09 6.41 -11.47
C GLU A 265 -2.67 7.84 -11.41
N MET A 266 -1.85 8.82 -11.02
CA MET A 266 -2.25 10.23 -11.07
C MET A 266 -2.58 10.68 -12.50
N LEU A 267 -1.73 10.33 -13.49
CA LEU A 267 -1.99 10.62 -14.90
C LEU A 267 -3.29 9.97 -15.38
N GLN A 268 -3.57 8.75 -14.94
CA GLN A 268 -4.82 8.04 -15.23
C GLN A 268 -6.03 8.79 -14.65
N ILE A 269 -5.96 9.27 -13.41
CA ILE A 269 -7.03 10.10 -12.81
C ILE A 269 -7.21 11.42 -13.59
N ARG A 270 -6.12 12.08 -13.98
CA ARG A 270 -6.18 13.34 -14.75
C ARG A 270 -6.72 13.15 -16.16
N ALA A 271 -6.34 12.06 -16.84
CA ALA A 271 -6.85 11.73 -18.16
C ALA A 271 -8.38 11.56 -18.16
N GLN A 272 -8.94 10.96 -17.12
CA GLN A 272 -10.41 10.84 -16.98
C GLN A 272 -11.10 12.20 -16.88
N ILE A 273 -10.48 13.16 -16.19
CA ILE A 273 -11.03 14.52 -16.06
C ILE A 273 -10.94 15.28 -17.39
N TRP A 274 -9.82 15.16 -18.10
CA TRP A 274 -9.60 15.86 -19.37
C TRP A 274 -10.48 15.31 -20.49
N PHE A 275 -10.67 14.00 -20.53
CA PHE A 275 -11.47 13.31 -21.54
C PHE A 275 -12.86 12.92 -21.03
N ASN A 276 -13.40 13.66 -20.05
CA ASN A 276 -14.70 13.39 -19.42
C ASN A 276 -15.89 13.35 -20.41
N GLN A 277 -15.72 13.91 -21.61
CA GLN A 277 -16.73 13.85 -22.67
C GLN A 277 -16.75 12.50 -23.42
N LEU A 278 -15.70 11.68 -23.32
CA LEU A 278 -15.63 10.32 -23.89
C LEU A 278 -15.92 9.27 -22.81
N LEU A 279 -17.16 9.23 -22.30
CA LEU A 279 -17.59 8.33 -21.23
C LEU A 279 -17.34 6.84 -21.55
N PHE A 280 -17.33 6.45 -22.84
CA PHE A 280 -17.05 5.06 -23.25
C PHE A 280 -15.57 4.65 -23.12
N LEU A 281 -14.64 5.61 -22.95
CA LEU A 281 -13.20 5.35 -22.76
C LEU A 281 -12.83 5.16 -21.28
N TYR A 282 -13.74 5.36 -20.34
CA TYR A 282 -13.44 5.23 -18.90
C TYR A 282 -12.75 3.91 -18.53
N PRO A 283 -13.21 2.73 -19.02
CA PRO A 283 -12.51 1.46 -18.77
C PRO A 283 -11.11 1.41 -19.37
N LEU A 284 -10.85 2.07 -20.51
CA LEU A 284 -9.53 2.10 -21.14
C LEU A 284 -8.51 2.88 -20.29
N PHE A 285 -8.94 3.98 -19.67
CA PHE A 285 -8.05 4.74 -18.79
C PHE A 285 -7.65 3.93 -17.55
N LEU A 286 -8.58 3.14 -16.99
CA LEU A 286 -8.28 2.25 -15.86
C LEU A 286 -7.24 1.17 -16.21
N MET A 287 -7.07 0.82 -17.48
CA MET A 287 -6.07 -0.16 -17.92
C MET A 287 -4.64 0.41 -17.98
N ILE A 288 -4.47 1.74 -18.08
CA ILE A 288 -3.16 2.40 -18.22
C ILE A 288 -2.11 1.92 -17.22
N PRO A 289 -2.35 1.95 -15.89
CA PRO A 289 -1.33 1.52 -14.92
C PRO A 289 -0.96 0.04 -15.09
N TYR A 290 -1.90 -0.83 -15.46
CA TYR A 290 -1.66 -2.26 -15.65
C TYR A 290 -0.96 -2.59 -16.97
N VAL A 291 -1.25 -1.86 -18.05
CA VAL A 291 -0.49 -2.02 -19.30
C VAL A 291 0.94 -1.52 -19.10
N ALA A 292 1.10 -0.42 -18.36
CA ALA A 292 2.40 0.10 -18.00
C ALA A 292 3.22 -0.87 -17.13
N THR A 293 2.63 -1.61 -16.17
CA THR A 293 3.38 -2.65 -15.41
C THR A 293 3.96 -3.69 -16.35
N ILE A 294 3.16 -4.22 -17.27
CA ILE A 294 3.57 -5.26 -18.20
C ILE A 294 4.72 -4.76 -19.08
N LEU A 295 4.58 -3.57 -19.66
CA LEU A 295 5.62 -2.97 -20.51
C LEU A 295 6.91 -2.74 -19.74
N LEU A 296 6.82 -2.17 -18.53
CA LEU A 296 7.98 -1.84 -17.72
C LEU A 296 8.70 -3.12 -17.23
N LEU A 297 7.95 -4.20 -16.93
CA LEU A 297 8.49 -5.53 -16.63
C LEU A 297 9.26 -6.12 -17.81
N CYS A 298 8.68 -6.06 -19.02
CA CYS A 298 9.34 -6.56 -20.24
C CYS A 298 10.68 -5.87 -20.50
N LEU A 299 10.78 -4.57 -20.20
CA LEU A 299 12.00 -3.78 -20.38
C LEU A 299 13.06 -4.05 -19.29
N THR A 300 12.64 -4.38 -18.06
CA THR A 300 13.51 -4.47 -16.89
C THR A 300 13.98 -5.90 -16.57
N HIS A 301 13.38 -6.92 -17.18
CA HIS A 301 13.61 -8.36 -16.90
C HIS A 301 15.08 -8.81 -16.96
N ARG A 302 15.96 -8.12 -17.70
CA ARG A 302 17.34 -8.59 -17.94
C ARG A 302 18.33 -8.36 -16.78
N SER A 303 17.98 -7.69 -15.68
CA SER A 303 18.98 -7.16 -14.74
C SER A 303 19.03 -7.74 -13.30
N SER A 304 18.14 -8.61 -12.85
CA SER A 304 18.07 -8.97 -11.40
C SER A 304 18.19 -10.47 -11.09
N ARG A 305 19.11 -10.81 -10.17
CA ARG A 305 19.19 -12.13 -9.54
C ARG A 305 18.21 -12.17 -8.35
N SER A 306 17.20 -13.02 -8.44
CA SER A 306 16.27 -13.32 -7.33
C SER A 306 16.99 -14.01 -6.16
N PRO A 307 16.58 -13.79 -4.89
CA PRO A 307 17.04 -14.59 -3.76
C PRO A 307 16.84 -16.08 -4.03
N ARG A 308 17.89 -16.89 -3.83
CA ARG A 308 17.88 -18.32 -4.23
C ARG A 308 16.96 -19.18 -3.38
N GLU A 309 16.72 -18.77 -2.14
CA GLU A 309 15.82 -19.45 -1.20
C GLU A 309 14.38 -18.98 -1.31
N LEU A 310 14.07 -18.03 -2.21
CA LEU A 310 12.70 -17.59 -2.42
C LEU A 310 11.84 -18.81 -2.82
N LEU A 311 10.66 -18.92 -2.19
CA LEU A 311 9.72 -20.05 -2.33
C LEU A 311 10.17 -21.38 -1.73
N ARG A 312 11.30 -21.45 -1.03
CA ARG A 312 11.78 -22.69 -0.40
C ARG A 312 11.57 -22.68 1.12
N PRO A 313 10.84 -23.67 1.68
CA PRO A 313 10.75 -23.82 3.13
C PRO A 313 12.12 -24.22 3.68
N TYR A 314 12.56 -23.56 4.75
CA TYR A 314 13.83 -23.88 5.40
C TYR A 314 13.61 -25.06 6.37
N LYS A 315 14.52 -26.03 6.34
CA LYS A 315 14.56 -27.16 7.27
C LYS A 315 15.97 -27.25 7.87
N ARG A 316 16.05 -27.28 9.20
CA ARG A 316 17.28 -27.61 9.92
C ARG A 316 17.42 -29.14 9.87
N GLU A 317 18.38 -29.62 9.09
CA GLU A 317 18.75 -31.04 9.01
C GLU A 317 19.44 -31.50 10.29
#